data_AF-A0A382DVJ9-F1
#
_entry.id   AF-A0A382DVJ9-F1
#
_cell.length_a   1.000
_cell.length_b   1.000
_cell.length_c   1.000
_cell.angle_alpha   90.00
_cell.angle_beta   90.00
_cell.angle_gamma   90.00
#
_symmetry.space_group_name_H-M   'P 1'
#
loop_
_entity.id
_entity.type
_entity.pdbx_description
1 polymer ?
#
loop_
_entity_poly.entity_id
_entity_poly.type
_entity_poly.pdbx_seq_one_letter_code
_entity_poly.pdbx_strand_id
1 'polypeptide(L)' 'KQESYKKQLDTLHKNLYKLTWYMRGGVSITELHDMPAGHIAHLNEIVTDNFELSKKAGTPIL' A
#
# COMPACT_ATOMS: atom_id res chain seq x y z
N LYS A 1 4.55 -14.26 22.95
CA LYS A 1 4.53 -14.71 21.53
C LYS A 1 3.22 -14.35 20.84
N GLN A 2 2.06 -14.81 21.33
CA GLN A 2 0.75 -14.57 20.70
C GLN A 2 0.38 -13.09 20.52
N GLU A 3 0.65 -12.24 21.52
CA GLU A 3 0.39 -10.80 21.44
C GLU A 3 1.26 -10.09 20.38
N SER A 4 2.51 -10.55 20.20
CA SER A 4 3.40 -10.01 19.17
C SER A 4 2.89 -10.36 17.77
N TYR A 5 2.44 -11.60 17.57
CA TYR A 5 1.82 -12.00 16.30
C TYR A 5 0.57 -11.17 15.98
N LYS A 6 -0.29 -10.91 16.98
CA LYS A 6 -1.46 -10.05 16.80
C LYS A 6 -1.06 -8.63 16.36
N LYS A 7 -0.06 -8.02 17.02
CA LYS A 7 0.45 -6.70 16.64
C LYS A 7 1.03 -6.66 15.22
N GLN A 8 1.73 -7.70 14.80
CA GLN A 8 2.27 -7.81 13.44
C GLN A 8 1.15 -7.92 12.41
N LEU A 9 0.12 -8.73 12.70
CA LEU A 9 -1.04 -8.91 11.83
C LEU A 9 -1.84 -7.61 11.67
N ASP A 10 -2.08 -6.89 12.77
CA ASP A 10 -2.74 -5.59 12.75
C ASP A 10 -1.94 -4.55 11.94
N THR A 11 -0.60 -4.60 12.04
CA THR A 11 0.29 -3.72 11.27
C THR A 11 0.22 -4.05 9.78
N LEU A 12 0.22 -5.34 9.41
CA LEU A 12 0.08 -5.78 8.03
C LEU A 12 -1.25 -5.29 7.44
N HIS A 13 -2.38 -5.55 8.10
CA HIS A 13 -3.69 -5.09 7.64
C HIS A 13 -3.75 -3.58 7.45
N LYS A 14 -3.21 -2.81 8.41
CA LYS A 14 -3.14 -1.35 8.29
C LYS A 14 -2.35 -0.91 7.06
N ASN A 15 -1.25 -1.61 6.73
CA ASN A 15 -0.46 -1.30 5.55
C ASN A 15 -1.21 -1.63 4.25
N LEU A 16 -1.93 -2.77 4.19
CA LEU A 16 -2.73 -3.14 3.03
C LEU A 16 -3.90 -2.16 2.78
N TYR A 17 -4.57 -1.69 3.84
CA TYR A 17 -5.60 -0.66 3.70
C TYR A 17 -5.05 0.66 3.18
N LYS A 18 -3.88 1.08 3.66
CA LYS A 18 -3.20 2.28 3.14
C LYS A 18 -2.86 2.12 1.66
N LEU A 19 -2.34 0.97 1.28
CA LEU A 19 -1.98 0.69 -0.11
C LEU A 19 -3.21 0.75 -1.02
N THR A 20 -4.31 0.09 -0.62
CA THR A 20 -5.61 0.15 -1.30
C THR A 20 -6.06 1.59 -1.50
N TRP A 21 -5.92 2.43 -0.46
CA TRP A 21 -6.29 3.84 -0.51
C TRP A 21 -5.40 4.66 -1.45
N TYR A 22 -4.08 4.50 -1.37
CA TYR A 22 -3.15 5.22 -2.23
C TYR A 22 -3.33 4.87 -3.70
N MET A 23 -3.65 3.61 -4.00
CA MET A 23 -3.95 3.16 -5.36
C MET A 23 -5.36 3.58 -5.84
N ARG A 24 -6.16 4.27 -5.01
CA ARG A 24 -7.49 4.84 -5.32
C ARG A 24 -8.42 3.91 -6.15
N GLY A 25 -8.45 2.62 -5.83
CA GLY A 25 -9.30 1.64 -6.52
C GLY A 25 -8.69 0.99 -7.76
N GLY A 26 -7.42 1.29 -8.10
CA GLY A 26 -6.66 0.51 -9.08
C GLY A 26 -6.34 -0.91 -8.60
N VAL A 27 -6.39 -1.14 -7.28
CA VAL A 27 -6.33 -2.46 -6.65
C VAL A 27 -7.26 -2.47 -5.44
N SER A 28 -8.01 -3.57 -5.27
CA SER A 28 -8.86 -3.84 -4.12
C SER A 28 -8.10 -4.55 -2.99
N ILE A 29 -8.63 -4.46 -1.76
CA ILE A 29 -8.03 -5.13 -0.61
C ILE A 29 -7.96 -6.66 -0.78
N THR A 30 -8.96 -7.26 -1.43
CA THR A 30 -8.99 -8.71 -1.70
C THR A 30 -7.88 -9.12 -2.66
N GLU A 31 -7.63 -8.33 -3.72
CA GLU A 31 -6.53 -8.60 -4.64
C GLU A 31 -5.16 -8.46 -3.96
N LEU A 32 -5.00 -7.51 -3.02
CA LEU A 32 -3.76 -7.40 -2.24
C LEU A 32 -3.52 -8.60 -1.33
N HIS A 33 -4.57 -9.19 -0.77
CA HIS A 33 -4.46 -10.39 0.07
C HIS A 33 -4.02 -11.61 -0.74
N ASP A 34 -4.45 -11.71 -1.99
CA ASP A 34 -4.13 -12.83 -2.89
C ASP A 34 -2.81 -12.62 -3.66
N MET A 35 -2.20 -11.44 -3.56
CA MET A 35 -0.97 -11.09 -4.25
C MET A 35 0.27 -11.69 -3.58
N PRO A 36 1.31 -12.09 -4.34
CA PRO A 36 2.59 -12.43 -3.75
C PRO A 36 3.14 -11.29 -2.90
N ALA A 37 3.57 -11.59 -1.66
CA ALA A 37 4.03 -10.58 -0.71
C ALA A 37 5.16 -9.67 -1.26
N GLY A 38 6.00 -10.20 -2.14
CA GLY A 38 7.07 -9.42 -2.80
C GLY A 38 6.54 -8.28 -3.67
N HIS A 39 5.35 -8.42 -4.25
CA HIS A 39 4.77 -7.38 -5.11
C HIS A 39 4.32 -6.14 -4.34
N ILE A 40 4.09 -6.25 -3.02
CA ILE A 40 3.80 -5.09 -2.17
C ILE A 40 4.93 -4.07 -2.25
N ALA A 41 6.19 -4.51 -2.44
CA ALA A 41 7.32 -3.60 -2.63
C ALA A 41 7.16 -2.76 -3.92
N HIS A 42 6.84 -3.41 -5.05
CA HIS A 42 6.62 -2.73 -6.33
C HIS A 42 5.47 -1.71 -6.26
N LEU A 43 4.38 -2.05 -5.55
CA LEU A 43 3.26 -1.12 -5.37
C LEU A 43 3.66 0.10 -4.52
N ASN A 44 4.51 -0.09 -3.51
CA ASN A 44 5.03 1.04 -2.72
C ASN A 44 5.96 1.95 -3.54
N GLU A 45 6.75 1.40 -4.46
CA GLU A 45 7.57 2.18 -5.39
C GLU A 45 6.70 3.06 -6.28
N ILE A 46 5.65 2.49 -6.89
CA ILE A 46 4.69 3.24 -7.72
C ILE A 46 4.04 4.39 -6.93
N VAL A 47 3.57 4.11 -5.71
CA VAL A 47 2.98 5.13 -4.83
C VAL A 47 4.00 6.24 -4.54
N THR A 48 5.25 5.89 -4.28
CA THR A 48 6.32 6.87 -4.02
C THR A 48 6.60 7.75 -5.23
N ASP A 49 6.70 7.15 -6.42
CA ASP A 49 6.91 7.88 -7.67
C ASP A 49 5.75 8.84 -7.96
N ASN A 50 4.50 8.42 -7.72
CA ASN A 50 3.33 9.28 -7.85
C ASN A 50 3.39 10.48 -6.88
N PHE A 51 3.85 10.28 -5.65
CA PHE A 51 4.05 11.38 -4.71
C PHE A 51 5.12 12.36 -5.17
N GLU A 52 6.26 11.87 -5.64
CA GLU A 52 7.33 12.73 -6.14
C GLU A 52 6.93 13.49 -7.41
N LEU A 53 6.19 12.85 -8.30
CA LEU A 53 5.63 13.49 -9.49
C LEU A 53 4.61 14.57 -9.10
N SER A 54 3.72 14.28 -8.15
CA SER A 54 2.72 15.24 -7.63
C SER A 54 3.39 16.48 -7.03
N LYS A 55 4.47 16.28 -6.26
CA LYS A 55 5.26 17.39 -5.69
C LYS A 55 5.85 18.27 -6.78
N LYS A 56 6.44 17.65 -7.81
CA LYS A 56 7.03 18.38 -8.96
C LYS A 56 5.97 19.12 -9.78
N ALA A 57 4.80 18.53 -9.95
CA ALA A 57 3.70 19.10 -10.70
C ALA A 57 2.93 20.19 -9.93
N GLY A 58 3.13 20.29 -8.61
CA GLY A 58 2.38 21.22 -7.75
C GLY A 58 0.89 20.87 -7.60
N THR A 59 0.49 19.67 -8.02
CA THR A 59 -0.87 19.18 -7.96
C THR A 59 -0.87 17.67 -7.69
N PRO A 60 -1.84 17.13 -6.96
CA PRO A 60 -1.98 15.69 -6.80
C PRO A 60 -2.17 14.99 -8.15
N ILE A 61 -1.30 14.04 -8.45
CA ILE A 61 -1.37 13.15 -9.60
C ILE A 61 -1.82 11.79 -9.07
N LEU A 62 -2.88 11.27 -9.68
CA LEU A 62 -3.62 10.07 -9.28
C LEU A 62 -2.71 8.84 -9.30
#